data_AF-A0A6J1P634-F1
#
_entry.id   AF-A0A6J1P634-F1
#
_cell.length_a   1.000
_cell.length_b   1.000
_cell.length_c   1.000
_cell.angle_alpha   90.00
_cell.angle_beta   90.00
_cell.angle_gamma   90.00
#
_symmetry.space_group_name_H-M   'P 1'
#
loop_
_entity.id
_entity.type
_entity.pdbx_description
1 polymer ?
#
loop_
_entity_poly.entity_id
_entity_poly.type
_entity_poly.pdbx_seq_one_letter_code
_entity_poly.pdbx_strand_id
1 'polypeptide(L)'
;MYDSKMAYLNGYNYGVDWDIMQNELQCCGYDSHKDYGLDIPLSCCRMPWRGQSPFQCTSSLVHYYGCRMEVNWMLAKYARALVIIAFTVTGVQGIVLAVAAFIAYKMKKQRENSYKNPLPKTDYSQYSTIPEKTAQ
;
A
#
# COMPACT_ATOMS: atom_id res chain seq x y z
N MET A 1 -3.41 21.49 2.98
CA MET A 1 -4.35 21.60 4.11
C MET A 1 -5.70 22.20 3.68
N TYR A 2 -5.72 23.26 2.87
CA TYR A 2 -6.95 23.73 2.21
C TYR A 2 -7.56 22.68 1.27
N ASP A 3 -6.73 21.97 0.50
CA ASP A 3 -7.22 20.93 -0.43
C ASP A 3 -7.86 19.73 0.29
N SER A 4 -7.31 19.30 1.43
CA SER A 4 -7.87 18.20 2.23
C SER A 4 -9.16 18.61 2.96
N LYS A 5 -9.27 19.86 3.43
CA LYS A 5 -10.49 20.39 4.05
C LYS A 5 -11.62 20.56 3.02
N MET A 6 -11.29 21.06 1.83
CA MET A 6 -12.25 21.17 0.72
C MET A 6 -12.70 19.79 0.21
N ALA A 7 -11.83 18.77 0.27
CA ALA A 7 -12.18 17.39 -0.09
C ALA A 7 -13.07 16.70 0.96
N TYR A 8 -12.87 16.99 2.26
CA TYR A 8 -13.73 16.50 3.35
C TYR A 8 -15.18 17.02 3.21
N LEU A 9 -15.33 18.30 2.83
CA LEU A 9 -16.65 18.93 2.64
C LEU A 9 -17.36 18.51 1.34
N ASN A 10 -16.63 17.99 0.34
CA ASN A 10 -17.18 17.60 -0.97
C ASN A 10 -17.61 16.13 -1.08
N GLY A 11 -17.74 15.40 0.05
CA GLY A 11 -18.34 14.06 0.06
C GLY A 11 -17.47 12.94 -0.53
N TYR A 12 -16.17 13.16 -0.70
CA TYR A 12 -15.23 12.08 -0.99
C TYR A 12 -14.91 11.29 0.29
N ASN A 13 -14.56 10.00 0.14
CA ASN A 13 -14.20 9.05 1.22
C ASN A 13 -13.06 9.50 2.17
N TYR A 14 -12.44 10.66 1.94
CA TYR A 14 -11.43 11.24 2.82
C TYR A 14 -11.94 11.50 4.24
N GLY A 15 -13.25 11.71 4.43
CA GLY A 15 -13.80 11.85 5.78
C GLY A 15 -13.59 10.61 6.64
N VAL A 16 -13.75 9.43 6.04
CA VAL A 16 -13.55 8.13 6.69
C VAL A 16 -12.07 7.91 7.03
N ASP A 17 -11.16 8.26 6.12
CA ASP A 17 -9.71 8.12 6.36
C ASP A 17 -9.24 9.02 7.52
N TRP A 18 -9.73 10.25 7.57
CA TRP A 18 -9.45 11.17 8.68
C TRP A 18 -10.09 10.69 9.98
N ASP A 19 -11.29 10.11 9.94
CA ASP A 19 -11.96 9.58 11.13
C ASP A 19 -11.25 8.36 11.70
N ILE A 20 -10.80 7.43 10.85
CA ILE A 20 -10.00 6.28 11.26
C ILE A 20 -8.68 6.75 11.87
N MET A 21 -7.97 7.65 11.18
CA MET A 21 -6.69 8.16 11.67
C MET A 21 -6.84 8.85 13.04
N GLN A 22 -7.85 9.70 13.20
CA GLN A 22 -8.10 10.41 14.46
C GLN A 22 -8.47 9.46 15.61
N ASN A 23 -9.26 8.42 15.32
CA ASN A 23 -9.64 7.41 16.30
C ASN A 23 -8.45 6.51 16.72
N GLU A 24 -7.66 6.04 15.74
CA GLU A 24 -6.51 5.14 15.98
C GLU A 24 -5.35 5.86 16.67
N LEU A 25 -5.04 7.09 16.25
CA LEU A 25 -3.95 7.90 16.82
C LEU A 25 -4.40 8.77 18.00
N GLN A 26 -5.68 8.76 18.36
CA GLN A 26 -6.24 9.54 19.47
C GLN A 26 -5.84 11.03 19.40
N CYS A 27 -5.98 11.59 18.20
CA CYS A 27 -5.56 12.95 17.86
C CYS A 27 -6.72 13.72 17.21
N CYS A 28 -6.62 15.05 17.16
CA CYS A 28 -7.65 15.87 16.54
C CYS A 28 -7.07 17.02 15.74
N GLY A 29 -7.52 17.10 14.48
CA GLY A 29 -7.02 18.08 13.53
C GLY A 29 -5.57 17.78 13.13
N TYR A 30 -5.02 18.62 12.27
CA TYR A 30 -3.64 18.47 11.83
C TYR A 30 -2.68 18.97 12.90
N ASP A 31 -2.91 20.20 13.37
CA ASP A 31 -2.15 20.85 14.43
C ASP A 31 -2.93 20.89 15.74
N SER A 32 -4.24 21.09 15.65
CA SER A 32 -5.13 21.13 16.81
C SER A 32 -6.58 20.96 16.39
N HIS A 33 -7.45 20.64 17.35
CA HIS A 33 -8.90 20.61 17.17
C HIS A 33 -9.48 21.92 16.60
N LYS A 34 -8.77 23.05 16.79
CA LYS A 34 -9.14 24.34 16.23
C LYS A 34 -9.20 24.36 14.68
N ASP A 35 -8.55 23.41 14.01
CA ASP A 35 -8.58 23.29 12.54
C ASP A 35 -10.01 23.04 12.00
N TYR A 36 -10.85 22.41 12.82
CA TYR A 36 -12.26 22.15 12.54
C TYR A 36 -13.19 23.30 12.94
N GLY A 37 -12.73 24.23 13.78
CA GLY A 37 -13.56 25.32 14.28
C GLY A 37 -14.67 24.81 15.20
N LEU A 38 -15.93 25.00 14.79
CA LEU A 38 -17.11 24.58 15.56
C LEU A 38 -17.62 23.19 15.17
N ASP A 39 -17.31 22.72 13.96
CA ASP A 39 -17.79 21.43 13.43
C ASP A 39 -16.75 20.33 13.66
N ILE A 40 -16.60 19.94 14.92
CA ILE A 40 -15.63 18.92 15.32
C ILE A 40 -16.21 17.51 15.07
N PRO A 41 -15.52 16.65 14.32
CA PRO A 41 -16.01 15.30 14.05
C PRO A 41 -15.99 14.42 15.30
N LEU A 42 -16.92 13.46 15.37
CA LEU A 42 -17.07 12.52 16.49
C LEU A 42 -15.82 11.66 16.71
N SER A 43 -15.05 11.37 15.65
CA SER A 43 -13.79 10.62 15.66
C SER A 43 -12.69 11.29 16.48
N CYS A 44 -12.78 12.59 16.70
CA CYS A 44 -11.84 13.40 17.47
C CYS A 44 -12.22 13.50 18.97
N CYS A 45 -13.37 12.97 19.37
CA CYS A 45 -13.82 12.96 20.76
C CYS A 45 -13.58 11.62 21.45
N ARG A 46 -13.14 11.69 22.71
CA ARG A 46 -13.12 10.53 23.60
C ARG A 46 -14.56 10.16 23.95
N MET A 47 -15.05 9.04 23.44
CA MET A 47 -16.38 8.54 23.78
C MET A 47 -16.38 8.09 25.26
N PRO A 48 -17.16 8.71 26.15
CA PRO A 48 -17.33 8.19 27.50
C PRO A 48 -18.14 6.90 27.42
N TRP A 49 -17.70 5.87 28.16
CA TRP A 49 -18.27 4.52 28.22
C TRP A 49 -19.77 4.44 28.62
N ARG A 50 -20.44 5.59 28.83
CA ARG A 50 -21.86 5.73 29.21
C ARG A 50 -22.54 6.96 28.58
N GLY A 51 -22.28 7.27 27.32
CA GLY A 51 -22.86 8.43 26.63
C GLY A 51 -24.36 8.26 26.37
N GLN A 52 -25.20 9.02 27.07
CA GLN A 52 -26.61 9.23 26.71
C GLN A 52 -26.71 9.94 25.35
N SER A 53 -27.61 9.48 24.49
CA SER A 53 -27.95 10.13 23.23
C SER A 53 -28.71 11.45 23.50
N PRO A 54 -28.45 12.53 22.74
CA PRO A 54 -27.49 12.67 21.65
C PRO A 54 -26.10 13.12 22.12
N PHE A 55 -25.06 12.41 21.69
CA PHE A 55 -23.66 12.76 21.99
C PHE A 55 -23.17 13.84 21.02
N GLN A 56 -22.84 15.02 21.53
CA GLN A 56 -22.18 16.07 20.76
C GLN A 56 -20.73 16.23 21.23
N CYS A 57 -19.82 16.31 20.26
CA CYS A 57 -18.39 16.46 20.54
C CYS A 57 -18.09 17.90 20.97
N THR A 58 -18.02 18.13 22.28
CA THR A 58 -17.67 19.43 22.86
C THR A 58 -16.15 19.56 23.00
N SER A 59 -15.62 20.78 22.96
CA SER A 59 -14.17 21.06 23.07
C SER A 59 -13.50 20.51 24.34
N SER A 60 -14.27 20.13 25.37
CA SER A 60 -13.78 19.48 26.59
C SER A 60 -13.56 17.97 26.47
N LEU A 61 -14.18 17.28 25.51
CA LEU A 61 -14.01 15.83 25.27
C LEU A 61 -13.04 15.50 24.12
N VAL A 62 -12.48 16.54 23.50
CA VAL A 62 -11.63 16.42 22.33
C VAL A 62 -10.21 15.99 22.68
N HIS A 63 -9.60 15.20 21.79
CA HIS A 63 -8.17 14.95 21.83
C HIS A 63 -7.37 16.25 21.65
N TYR A 64 -6.53 16.58 22.64
CA TYR A 64 -5.82 17.86 22.69
C TYR A 64 -4.69 17.95 21.65
N TYR A 65 -4.07 16.82 21.32
CA TYR A 65 -2.91 16.77 20.43
C TYR A 65 -3.33 16.74 18.96
N GLY A 66 -2.58 17.49 18.13
CA GLY A 66 -2.71 17.44 16.68
C GLY A 66 -2.12 16.15 16.10
N CYS A 67 -2.75 15.64 15.05
CA CYS A 67 -2.35 14.37 14.43
C CYS A 67 -0.95 14.41 13.82
N ARG A 68 -0.43 15.58 13.39
CA ARG A 68 0.94 15.68 12.85
C ARG A 68 1.98 15.20 13.87
N MET A 69 1.80 15.57 15.13
CA MET A 69 2.77 15.23 16.18
C MET A 69 2.72 13.72 16.45
N GLU A 70 1.54 13.16 16.69
CA GLU A 70 1.36 11.74 17.00
C GLU A 70 1.81 10.84 15.85
N VAL A 71 1.50 11.22 14.61
CA VAL A 71 1.97 10.50 13.42
C VAL A 71 3.51 10.49 13.36
N ASN A 72 4.17 11.63 13.59
CA ASN A 72 5.63 11.68 13.60
C ASN A 72 6.25 10.84 14.73
N TRP A 73 5.65 10.82 15.91
CA TRP A 73 6.09 9.96 17.02
C TRP A 73 5.93 8.48 16.70
N MET A 74 4.79 8.09 16.12
CA MET A 74 4.54 6.73 15.67
C MET A 74 5.51 6.34 14.56
N LEU A 75 5.73 7.20 13.57
CA LEU A 75 6.73 6.97 12.52
C LEU A 75 8.13 6.80 13.12
N ALA A 76 8.54 7.63 14.08
CA ALA A 76 9.85 7.49 14.71
C ALA A 76 10.00 6.15 15.45
N LYS A 77 8.92 5.69 16.12
CA LYS A 77 8.88 4.40 16.82
C LYS A 77 8.94 3.21 15.86
N TYR A 78 8.18 3.27 14.77
CA TYR A 78 8.08 2.18 13.79
C TYR A 78 9.06 2.29 12.62
N ALA A 79 9.84 3.36 12.51
CA ALA A 79 10.80 3.60 11.43
C ALA A 79 11.74 2.40 11.25
N ARG A 80 12.24 1.83 12.35
CA ARG A 80 13.11 0.65 12.30
C ARG A 80 12.41 -0.56 11.68
N ALA A 81 11.15 -0.81 12.05
CA ALA A 81 10.38 -1.92 11.49
C ALA A 81 10.07 -1.71 10.01
N LEU A 82 9.72 -0.48 9.61
CA LEU A 82 9.47 -0.13 8.21
C LEU A 82 10.71 -0.33 7.34
N VAL A 83 11.89 0.06 7.84
CA VAL A 83 13.16 -0.15 7.13
C VAL A 83 13.45 -1.63 6.93
N ILE A 84 13.21 -2.46 7.96
CA ILE A 84 13.42 -3.92 7.85
C ILE A 84 12.50 -4.52 6.78
N ILE A 85 11.21 -4.18 6.79
CA ILE A 85 10.24 -4.67 5.82
C ILE A 85 10.59 -4.18 4.41
N ALA A 86 10.96 -2.91 4.26
CA ALA A 86 11.35 -2.37 2.96
C ALA A 86 12.58 -3.09 2.39
N PHE A 87 13.57 -3.39 3.25
CA PHE A 87 14.77 -4.11 2.85
C PHE A 87 14.48 -5.55 2.41
N THR A 88 13.62 -6.27 3.13
CA THR A 88 13.26 -7.65 2.75
C THR A 88 12.50 -7.68 1.42
N VAL A 89 11.52 -6.79 1.25
CA VAL A 89 10.76 -6.69 0.00
C VAL A 89 11.66 -6.35 -1.18
N THR A 90 12.54 -5.35 -1.01
CA THR A 90 13.48 -4.94 -2.07
C THR A 90 14.49 -6.05 -2.37
N GLY A 91 14.98 -6.75 -1.34
CA GLY A 91 15.89 -7.89 -1.51
C GLY A 91 15.27 -9.01 -2.35
N VAL A 92 14.02 -9.38 -2.05
CA VAL A 92 13.30 -10.41 -2.82
C VAL A 92 13.09 -9.97 -4.27
N GLN A 93 12.66 -8.71 -4.49
CA GLN A 93 12.50 -8.16 -5.84
C GLN A 93 13.82 -8.14 -6.62
N GLY A 94 14.92 -7.79 -5.95
CA GLY A 94 16.26 -7.79 -6.55
C GLY A 94 16.69 -9.17 -7.03
N ILE A 95 16.40 -10.23 -6.26
CA ILE A 95 16.69 -11.62 -6.66
C ILE A 95 15.89 -12.01 -7.90
N VAL A 96 14.58 -11.69 -7.93
CA VAL A 96 13.72 -12.00 -9.07
C VAL A 96 14.24 -11.33 -10.35
N LEU A 97 14.61 -10.06 -10.26
CA LEU A 97 15.18 -9.32 -11.39
C LEU A 97 16.54 -9.89 -11.83
N ALA A 98 17.40 -10.29 -10.89
CA ALA A 98 18.69 -10.89 -11.20
C ALA A 98 18.54 -12.23 -11.93
N VAL A 99 17.62 -13.09 -11.49
CA VAL A 99 17.33 -14.37 -12.14
C VAL A 99 16.74 -14.14 -13.54
N ALA A 100 15.78 -13.22 -13.68
CA ALA A 100 15.19 -12.89 -14.97
C ALA A 100 16.27 -12.38 -15.97
N ALA A 101 17.16 -11.49 -15.51
CA ALA A 101 18.26 -10.97 -16.31
C ALA A 101 19.26 -12.09 -16.70
N PHE A 102 19.56 -13.01 -15.78
CA PHE A 102 20.44 -14.15 -16.06
C PHE A 102 19.86 -15.08 -17.13
N ILE A 103 18.57 -15.39 -17.05
CA ILE A 103 17.88 -16.20 -18.06
C ILE A 103 17.88 -15.48 -19.41
N ALA A 104 17.53 -14.20 -19.45
CA ALA A 104 17.54 -13.40 -20.68
C ALA A 104 18.93 -13.34 -21.32
N TYR A 105 19.98 -13.18 -20.51
CA TYR A 105 21.37 -13.19 -20.97
C TYR A 105 21.76 -14.56 -21.57
N LYS A 106 21.40 -15.65 -20.89
CA LYS A 106 21.64 -17.01 -21.38
C LYS A 106 20.91 -17.29 -22.69
N MET A 107 19.64 -16.89 -22.81
CA MET A 107 18.85 -17.03 -24.04
C MET A 107 19.47 -16.27 -25.21
N LYS A 108 19.91 -15.02 -24.98
CA LYS A 108 20.60 -14.22 -26.01
C LYS A 108 21.89 -14.91 -26.45
N LYS A 109 22.70 -15.39 -25.50
CA LYS A 109 23.96 -16.09 -25.81
C LYS A 109 23.74 -17.41 -26.57
N GLN A 110 22.71 -18.18 -26.20
CA GLN A 110 22.32 -19.39 -26.94
C GLN A 110 21.91 -19.06 -28.38
N ARG A 111 21.11 -18.00 -28.57
CA ARG A 111 20.71 -17.53 -29.90
C ARG A 111 21.90 -17.12 -30.77
N GLU A 112 22.86 -16.38 -30.22
CA GLU A 112 24.08 -15.98 -30.93
C GLU A 112 24.97 -17.19 -31.28
N ASN A 113 25.08 -18.16 -30.38
CA ASN A 113 25.83 -19.40 -30.64
C ASN A 113 25.16 -20.28 -31.70
N SER A 114 23.82 -20.40 -31.69
CA SER A 114 23.08 -21.12 -32.74
C SER A 114 23.20 -20.46 -34.11
N TYR A 115 23.35 -19.13 -34.17
CA TYR A 115 23.64 -18.45 -35.43
C TYR A 115 25.05 -18.76 -35.96
N LYS A 116 26.05 -18.82 -35.07
CA LYS A 116 27.46 -19.09 -35.46
C LYS A 116 27.72 -20.56 -35.80
N ASN A 117 27.00 -21.49 -35.18
CA ASN A 117 27.07 -22.92 -35.49
C ASN A 117 25.68 -23.41 -35.94
N PRO A 118 25.34 -23.27 -37.24
CA PRO A 118 24.10 -23.84 -37.76
C PRO A 118 24.12 -25.36 -37.52
N LEU A 119 23.12 -25.88 -36.80
CA LEU A 119 22.91 -27.32 -36.74
C LEU A 119 22.70 -27.86 -38.17
N PRO A 120 23.23 -29.05 -38.52
CA PRO A 120 22.79 -29.73 -39.72
C PRO A 120 21.27 -29.93 -39.61
N LYS A 121 20.55 -29.61 -40.69
CA LYS A 121 19.08 -29.62 -40.76
C LYS A 121 18.53 -30.89 -40.10
N THR A 122 17.87 -30.75 -38.95
CA THR A 122 17.08 -31.84 -38.37
C THR A 122 15.79 -31.96 -39.17
N ASP A 123 15.62 -33.10 -39.81
CA ASP A 123 14.47 -33.47 -40.61
C ASP A 123 13.21 -33.54 -39.73
N TYR A 124 12.17 -32.76 -40.07
CA TYR A 124 10.92 -32.64 -39.32
C TYR A 124 9.97 -33.84 -39.51
N SER A 125 10.42 -34.91 -40.17
CA SER A 125 9.57 -36.06 -40.50
C SER A 125 9.13 -36.94 -39.31
N GLN A 126 9.55 -36.66 -38.07
CA GLN A 126 9.29 -37.55 -36.92
C GLN A 126 8.09 -37.14 -36.03
N TYR A 127 7.45 -35.98 -36.24
CA TYR A 127 6.30 -35.54 -35.42
C TYR A 127 4.91 -35.86 -36.01
N SER A 128 4.82 -36.55 -37.15
CA SER A 128 3.54 -36.83 -37.84
C SER A 128 2.78 -38.07 -37.36
N THR A 129 3.16 -38.71 -36.25
CA THR A 129 2.43 -39.88 -35.72
C THR A 129 2.06 -39.70 -34.25
N ILE A 130 1.06 -38.86 -33.97
CA ILE A 130 0.29 -38.94 -32.72
C ILE A 130 -1.11 -39.42 -33.11
N PRO A 131 -1.56 -40.63 -32.69
CA PRO A 131 -2.91 -41.08 -32.99
C PRO A 131 -3.93 -40.24 -32.22
N GLU A 132 -4.84 -39.64 -32.97
CA GLU A 132 -6.05 -38.95 -32.52
C GLU A 132 -6.90 -39.93 -31.69
N LYS A 133 -6.97 -39.72 -30.37
CA LYS A 133 -7.92 -40.46 -29.52
C LYS A 133 -9.31 -39.89 -29.72
N THR A 134 -10.15 -40.67 -30.39
CA THR A 134 -11.60 -40.49 -30.53
C THR A 134 -12.28 -40.45 -29.16
N ALA A 135 -13.03 -39.38 -28.90
CA ALA A 135 -14.01 -39.32 -27.82
C ALA A 135 -15.31 -39.97 -28.28
N GLN A 136 -15.76 -41.00 -27.55
CA GLN A 136 -17.13 -41.49 -27.50
C GLN A 136 -17.50 -41.67 -26.03
#